data_AF-A0A4U6BW70-F1
#
_entry.id   AF-A0A4U6BW70-F1
#
_cell.length_a   1.000
_cell.length_b   1.000
_cell.length_c   1.000
_cell.angle_alpha   90.00
_cell.angle_beta   90.00
_cell.angle_gamma   90.00
#
_symmetry.space_group_name_H-M   'P 1'
#
loop_
_entity.id
_entity.type
_entity.pdbx_description
1 polymer ?
#
loop_
_entity_poly.entity_id
_entity_poly.type
_entity_poly.pdbx_seq_one_letter_code
_entity_poly.pdbx_strand_id
1 'polypeptide(L)'
;MKFFDFFKGRGGIFASFAVLLLAACTVVETGPGPGPRPPFPGGPGGPGMCTREYAPVCGIRGGDRQTFPNACVARSEGYRVVSDGQCRSGGGGPRPPVACTQQYDPVCGERRGQRQTFGNSCIASAEGFRVVSRGECRGAGGIGGGGGRPPAMACTREYAPVCARRGGHVRTFGNACEAESARYQIVGRGECR
;
A
#
# COMPACT_ATOMS: atom_id res chain seq x y z
N MET A 1 58.18 -66.73 -10.22
CA MET A 1 58.32 -67.09 -11.65
C MET A 1 57.33 -66.22 -12.43
N LYS A 2 57.81 -65.20 -13.16
CA LYS A 2 58.04 -65.20 -14.63
C LYS A 2 56.75 -65.45 -15.43
N PHE A 3 56.22 -64.42 -16.09
CA PHE A 3 56.55 -64.06 -17.49
C PHE A 3 56.00 -65.10 -18.48
N PHE A 4 54.95 -64.75 -19.21
CA PHE A 4 54.66 -65.19 -20.59
C PHE A 4 53.46 -64.36 -21.08
N ASP A 5 53.68 -63.23 -21.76
CA ASP A 5 53.91 -63.13 -23.21
C ASP A 5 52.76 -63.71 -24.06
N PHE A 6 51.87 -62.83 -24.52
CA PHE A 6 51.13 -63.05 -25.77
C PHE A 6 50.88 -61.74 -26.52
N PHE A 7 51.97 -61.07 -26.88
CA PHE A 7 52.00 -60.10 -27.97
C PHE A 7 52.29 -60.86 -29.26
N LYS A 8 51.30 -61.06 -30.16
CA LYS A 8 51.61 -61.25 -31.60
C LYS A 8 50.37 -61.18 -32.50
N GLY A 9 50.34 -60.20 -33.41
CA GLY A 9 49.39 -60.22 -34.52
C GLY A 9 49.35 -58.96 -35.39
N ARG A 10 50.49 -58.59 -35.98
CA ARG A 10 50.69 -58.03 -37.35
C ARG A 10 49.53 -57.16 -37.89
N GLY A 11 49.66 -55.85 -38.11
CA GLY A 11 50.75 -55.15 -38.78
C GLY A 11 50.16 -54.32 -39.92
N GLY A 12 50.29 -52.98 -39.84
CA GLY A 12 50.14 -52.02 -40.94
C GLY A 12 48.72 -51.82 -41.48
N ILE A 13 48.33 -50.70 -42.08
CA ILE A 13 49.05 -49.51 -42.53
C ILE A 13 47.93 -48.51 -42.86
N PHE A 14 48.09 -47.26 -42.42
CA PHE A 14 47.59 -46.03 -43.06
C PHE A 14 46.08 -45.88 -43.29
N ALA A 15 45.49 -44.94 -42.54
CA ALA A 15 45.12 -43.62 -43.06
C ALA A 15 43.91 -43.09 -42.30
N SER A 16 44.00 -41.83 -41.88
CA SER A 16 42.85 -40.97 -41.57
C SER A 16 42.11 -41.39 -40.28
N PHE A 17 42.27 -40.72 -39.15
CA PHE A 17 41.82 -39.35 -38.99
C PHE A 17 42.55 -38.72 -37.80
N ALA A 18 43.07 -37.54 -38.06
CA ALA A 18 43.54 -36.60 -37.06
C ALA A 18 42.44 -36.33 -36.02
N VAL A 19 42.50 -37.02 -34.88
CA VAL A 19 41.80 -36.60 -33.65
C VAL A 19 42.76 -36.82 -32.47
N LEU A 20 43.95 -36.27 -32.61
CA LEU A 20 44.62 -35.68 -31.45
C LEU A 20 43.72 -34.53 -30.98
N LEU A 21 43.45 -34.46 -29.67
CA LEU A 21 43.15 -33.22 -28.94
C LEU A 21 41.74 -32.61 -29.10
N LEU A 22 40.69 -33.30 -28.64
CA LEU A 22 39.54 -32.62 -28.03
C LEU A 22 39.29 -33.27 -26.66
N ALA A 23 40.08 -32.92 -25.65
CA ALA A 23 39.69 -31.87 -24.71
C ALA A 23 38.30 -32.14 -24.11
N ALA A 24 38.18 -33.22 -23.33
CA ALA A 24 37.11 -33.38 -22.36
C ALA A 24 37.33 -32.39 -21.20
N CYS A 25 37.15 -31.11 -21.48
CA CYS A 25 37.01 -30.07 -20.47
C CYS A 25 35.55 -29.60 -20.52
N THR A 26 34.66 -30.31 -19.84
CA THR A 26 33.42 -29.66 -19.41
C THR A 26 33.84 -28.61 -18.40
N VAL A 27 33.92 -27.35 -18.83
CA VAL A 27 33.91 -26.23 -17.89
C VAL A 27 32.57 -26.31 -17.19
N VAL A 28 32.55 -26.87 -15.99
CA VAL A 28 31.53 -26.46 -15.02
C VAL A 28 31.82 -24.99 -14.81
N GLU A 29 30.99 -24.15 -15.41
CA GLU A 29 30.87 -22.78 -14.94
C GLU A 29 30.29 -22.91 -13.54
N THR A 30 31.16 -23.02 -12.54
CA THR A 30 30.80 -22.57 -11.20
C THR A 30 30.63 -21.07 -11.34
N GLY A 31 29.48 -20.65 -11.89
CA GLY A 31 29.00 -19.29 -11.72
C GLY A 31 29.15 -18.99 -10.23
N PRO A 32 29.55 -17.78 -9.84
CA PRO A 32 29.75 -17.44 -8.44
C PRO A 32 28.48 -17.82 -7.69
N GLY A 33 28.55 -18.93 -6.94
CA GLY A 33 27.49 -19.33 -6.04
C GLY A 33 27.23 -18.15 -5.11
N PRO A 34 26.03 -18.03 -4.51
CA PRO A 34 25.79 -17.03 -3.49
C PRO A 34 26.94 -17.13 -2.48
N GLY A 35 27.73 -16.06 -2.41
CA GLY A 35 29.02 -16.05 -1.71
C GLY A 35 28.88 -16.49 -0.25
N PRO A 36 30.00 -16.79 0.42
CA PRO A 36 30.01 -17.17 1.82
C PRO A 36 29.16 -16.18 2.63
N ARG A 37 28.09 -16.67 3.28
CA ARG A 37 27.33 -15.85 4.22
C ARG A 37 28.31 -15.39 5.30
N PRO A 38 28.44 -14.07 5.56
CA PRO A 38 29.37 -13.59 6.57
C PRO A 38 29.05 -14.24 7.92
N PRO A 39 30.08 -14.59 8.71
CA PRO A 39 29.90 -15.23 10.01
C PRO A 39 29.06 -14.34 10.91
N PHE A 40 28.03 -14.95 11.48
CA PHE A 40 26.99 -14.33 12.30
C PHE A 40 27.55 -13.90 13.66
N PRO A 41 27.66 -12.59 13.95
CA PRO A 41 27.93 -12.10 15.29
C PRO A 41 26.60 -11.70 15.92
N GLY A 42 26.01 -12.58 16.72
CA GLY A 42 24.86 -12.22 17.57
C GLY A 42 23.72 -13.21 17.56
N GLY A 43 23.88 -14.30 18.33
CA GLY A 43 22.78 -15.14 18.78
C GLY A 43 21.65 -14.33 19.42
N PRO A 44 20.43 -14.90 19.47
CA PRO A 44 19.29 -14.25 20.11
C PRO A 44 19.57 -14.13 21.61
N GLY A 45 19.95 -12.93 22.09
CA GLY A 45 19.96 -12.65 23.53
C GLY A 45 21.08 -11.78 24.09
N GLY A 46 22.04 -11.28 23.31
CA GLY A 46 23.07 -10.35 23.83
C GLY A 46 22.81 -8.91 23.40
N PRO A 47 23.01 -7.89 24.27
CA PRO A 47 23.17 -6.50 23.82
C PRO A 47 24.48 -6.41 23.03
N GLY A 48 24.41 -6.82 21.76
CA GLY A 48 25.54 -6.82 20.85
C GLY A 48 25.97 -5.38 20.63
N MET A 49 27.21 -5.07 21.01
CA MET A 49 27.88 -3.83 20.62
C MET A 49 27.79 -3.72 19.09
N CYS A 50 26.92 -2.84 18.59
CA CYS A 50 26.83 -2.61 17.15
C CYS A 50 27.92 -1.64 16.72
N THR A 51 28.52 -1.93 15.56
CA THR A 51 29.42 -0.97 14.91
C THR A 51 28.65 0.30 14.57
N ARG A 52 29.35 1.44 14.54
CA ARG A 52 28.80 2.72 14.06
C ARG A 52 28.75 2.81 12.52
N GLU A 53 28.86 1.67 11.85
CA GLU A 53 28.75 1.59 10.41
C GLU A 53 27.33 1.95 9.96
N TYR A 54 27.23 2.78 8.94
CA TYR A 54 25.96 3.16 8.35
C TYR A 54 25.75 2.40 7.04
N ALA A 55 24.95 1.33 7.11
CA ALA A 55 24.56 0.48 6.01
C ALA A 55 23.05 0.19 6.17
N PRO A 56 22.18 1.15 5.76
CA PRO A 56 20.79 1.15 6.18
C PRO A 56 20.05 -0.09 5.69
N VAL A 57 19.16 -0.63 6.53
CA VAL A 57 18.35 -1.80 6.21
C VAL A 57 16.88 -1.59 6.58
N CYS A 58 16.00 -2.31 5.92
CA CYS A 58 14.59 -2.36 6.25
C CYS A 58 14.29 -3.57 7.14
N GLY A 59 13.83 -3.34 8.37
CA GLY A 59 13.45 -4.36 9.33
C GLY A 59 11.93 -4.47 9.49
N ILE A 60 11.43 -5.68 9.76
CA ILE A 60 10.03 -5.95 10.11
C ILE A 60 9.87 -6.58 11.50
N ARG A 61 8.83 -6.16 12.21
CA ARG A 61 8.39 -6.77 13.47
C ARG A 61 6.86 -6.65 13.57
N GLY A 62 6.15 -7.77 13.71
CA GLY A 62 4.70 -7.76 13.93
C GLY A 62 3.85 -7.08 12.85
N GLY A 63 4.40 -6.86 11.64
CA GLY A 63 3.73 -6.12 10.56
C GLY A 63 4.23 -4.67 10.39
N ASP A 64 4.94 -4.12 11.37
CA ASP A 64 5.60 -2.83 11.28
C ASP A 64 6.89 -2.93 10.48
N ARG A 65 7.16 -1.93 9.63
CA ARG A 65 8.39 -1.76 8.86
C ARG A 65 9.12 -0.53 9.38
N GLN A 66 10.40 -0.66 9.67
CA GLN A 66 11.25 0.44 10.12
C GLN A 66 12.64 0.36 9.49
N THR A 67 13.19 1.52 9.15
CA THR A 67 14.56 1.66 8.67
C THR A 67 15.52 1.71 9.85
N PHE A 68 16.56 0.89 9.82
CA PHE A 68 17.63 0.86 10.82
C PHE A 68 18.95 1.34 10.20
N PRO A 69 19.84 1.97 10.99
CA PRO A 69 21.14 2.44 10.50
C PRO A 69 22.04 1.31 10.00
N ASN A 70 21.90 0.11 10.59
CA ASN A 70 22.52 -1.11 10.10
C ASN A 70 21.78 -2.37 10.58
N ALA A 71 22.17 -3.51 10.01
CA ALA A 71 21.57 -4.81 10.32
C ALA A 71 21.83 -5.30 11.75
N CYS A 72 22.89 -4.83 12.42
CA CYS A 72 23.12 -5.15 13.82
C CYS A 72 22.03 -4.51 14.69
N VAL A 73 21.82 -3.19 14.54
CA VAL A 73 20.82 -2.43 15.31
C VAL A 73 19.41 -2.98 15.09
N ALA A 74 19.07 -3.32 13.84
CA ALA A 74 17.77 -3.95 13.54
C ALA A 74 17.55 -5.24 14.36
N ARG A 75 18.56 -6.12 14.39
CA ARG A 75 18.46 -7.40 15.09
C ARG A 75 18.47 -7.24 16.61
N SER A 76 19.26 -6.31 17.15
CA SER A 76 19.28 -6.04 18.60
C SER A 76 17.94 -5.51 19.10
N GLU A 77 17.21 -4.77 18.27
CA GLU A 77 15.85 -4.30 18.59
C GLU A 77 14.75 -5.33 18.28
N GLY A 78 15.12 -6.53 17.84
CA GLY A 78 14.19 -7.63 17.55
C GLY A 78 13.47 -7.52 16.20
N TYR A 79 13.99 -6.72 15.27
CA TYR A 79 13.48 -6.63 13.90
C TYR A 79 14.19 -7.64 12.99
N ARG A 80 13.41 -8.26 12.09
CA ARG A 80 13.94 -9.11 11.02
C ARG A 80 14.23 -8.27 9.79
N VAL A 81 15.47 -8.26 9.30
CA VAL A 81 15.83 -7.56 8.06
C VAL A 81 15.17 -8.24 6.85
N VAL A 82 14.48 -7.46 6.01
CA VAL A 82 13.76 -7.95 4.80
C VAL A 82 14.35 -7.44 3.49
N SER A 83 15.11 -6.34 3.53
CA SER A 83 15.76 -5.74 2.37
C SER A 83 16.95 -4.92 2.83
N ASP A 84 17.99 -4.91 2.01
CA ASP A 84 19.03 -3.91 2.07
C ASP A 84 18.46 -2.55 1.64
N GLY A 85 19.01 -1.48 2.21
CA GLY A 85 18.50 -0.13 2.03
C GLY A 85 17.32 0.21 2.94
N GLN A 86 16.89 1.46 2.85
CA GLN A 86 15.79 2.00 3.66
C GLN A 86 14.45 1.36 3.25
N CYS A 87 13.50 1.26 4.18
CA CYS A 87 12.16 0.77 3.84
C CYS A 87 11.51 1.66 2.78
N ARG A 88 11.09 1.06 1.66
CA ARG A 88 10.31 1.74 0.63
C ARG A 88 8.95 2.14 1.23
N SER A 89 8.82 3.44 1.51
CA SER A 89 7.59 4.18 1.85
C SER A 89 6.43 3.33 2.36
N GLY A 90 6.46 3.05 3.67
CA GLY A 90 5.38 2.31 4.34
C GLY A 90 5.31 2.41 5.86
N GLY A 91 6.20 3.14 6.56
CA GLY A 91 6.05 3.32 8.00
C GLY A 91 7.31 3.81 8.70
N GLY A 92 7.14 4.70 9.67
CA GLY A 92 8.11 4.94 10.75
C GLY A 92 8.67 6.35 10.89
N GLY A 93 8.72 7.15 9.81
CA GLY A 93 9.21 8.53 9.89
C GLY A 93 8.07 9.53 10.12
N PRO A 94 8.23 10.53 11.01
CA PRO A 94 7.38 11.73 10.98
C PRO A 94 7.41 12.29 9.56
N ARG A 95 6.23 12.39 8.92
CA ARG A 95 6.16 13.08 7.63
C ARG A 95 6.53 14.54 7.89
N PRO A 96 7.43 15.15 7.09
CA PRO A 96 7.70 16.57 7.21
C PRO A 96 6.38 17.35 7.10
N PRO A 97 6.21 18.45 7.85
CA PRO A 97 5.01 19.27 7.75
C PRO A 97 4.87 19.74 6.30
N VAL A 98 3.79 19.32 5.65
CA VAL A 98 3.48 19.72 4.28
C VAL A 98 2.78 21.06 4.33
N ALA A 99 3.38 22.08 3.71
CA ALA A 99 2.73 23.38 3.53
C ALA A 99 1.81 23.31 2.31
N CYS A 100 0.50 23.35 2.54
CA CYS A 100 -0.50 23.38 1.48
C CYS A 100 -1.01 24.80 1.22
N THR A 101 -1.24 25.12 -0.05
CA THR A 101 -1.93 26.35 -0.45
C THR A 101 -3.38 26.32 0.02
N GLN A 102 -3.97 27.50 0.26
CA GLN A 102 -5.40 27.62 0.60
C GLN A 102 -6.33 27.57 -0.63
N GLN A 103 -5.79 27.28 -1.82
CA GLN A 103 -6.58 27.12 -3.02
C GLN A 103 -7.58 25.96 -2.83
N TYR A 104 -8.85 26.25 -3.13
CA TYR A 104 -9.95 25.30 -3.01
C TYR A 104 -10.20 24.62 -4.36
N ASP A 105 -9.73 23.38 -4.47
CA ASP A 105 -9.89 22.47 -5.61
C ASP A 105 -10.32 21.10 -5.06
N PRO A 106 -11.60 20.92 -4.71
CA PRO A 106 -12.03 19.83 -3.84
C PRO A 106 -11.76 18.47 -4.46
N VAL A 107 -11.38 17.51 -3.61
CA VAL A 107 -11.13 16.12 -4.00
C VAL A 107 -11.77 15.14 -3.03
N CYS A 108 -12.15 13.97 -3.54
CA CYS A 108 -12.60 12.86 -2.73
C CYS A 108 -11.41 11.98 -2.40
N GLY A 109 -11.06 11.88 -1.12
CA GLY A 109 -10.00 11.02 -0.60
C GLY A 109 -10.58 9.76 0.04
N GLU A 110 -9.87 8.64 -0.08
CA GLU A 110 -10.21 7.37 0.57
C GLU A 110 -9.05 6.86 1.44
N ARG A 111 -9.37 6.45 2.66
CA ARG A 111 -8.44 5.79 3.59
C ARG A 111 -9.16 4.67 4.31
N ARG A 112 -8.67 3.44 4.15
CA ARG A 112 -9.21 2.23 4.82
C ARG A 112 -10.73 2.07 4.62
N GLY A 113 -11.24 2.36 3.41
CA GLY A 113 -12.66 2.27 3.07
C GLY A 113 -13.53 3.45 3.51
N GLN A 114 -12.98 4.42 4.25
CA GLN A 114 -13.66 5.67 4.59
C GLN A 114 -13.37 6.72 3.52
N ARG A 115 -14.44 7.40 3.04
CA ARG A 115 -14.36 8.48 2.04
C ARG A 115 -14.63 9.83 2.69
N GLN A 116 -13.80 10.82 2.39
CA GLN A 116 -13.92 12.18 2.90
C GLN A 116 -13.54 13.19 1.82
N THR A 117 -14.23 14.33 1.81
CA THR A 117 -13.92 15.46 0.94
C THR A 117 -12.82 16.32 1.57
N PHE A 118 -11.83 16.69 0.76
CA PHE A 118 -10.75 17.60 1.15
C PHE A 118 -10.80 18.86 0.30
N GLY A 119 -10.40 19.99 0.88
CA GLY A 119 -10.38 21.28 0.17
C GLY A 119 -9.42 21.30 -1.03
N ASN A 120 -8.35 20.50 -0.98
CA ASN A 120 -7.50 20.23 -2.15
C ASN A 120 -6.70 18.91 -1.99
N SER A 121 -6.03 18.52 -3.07
CA SER A 121 -5.21 17.31 -3.16
C SER A 121 -4.00 17.30 -2.21
N CYS A 122 -3.42 18.47 -1.93
CA CYS A 122 -2.31 18.59 -1.00
C CYS A 122 -2.74 18.20 0.41
N ILE A 123 -3.85 18.77 0.90
CA ILE A 123 -4.41 18.47 2.23
C ILE A 123 -4.74 16.98 2.36
N ALA A 124 -5.42 16.41 1.35
CA ALA A 124 -5.74 14.98 1.33
C ALA A 124 -4.48 14.09 1.47
N SER A 125 -3.42 14.43 0.75
CA SER A 125 -2.17 13.67 0.74
C SER A 125 -1.40 13.81 2.06
N ALA A 126 -1.37 15.03 2.63
CA ALA A 126 -0.75 15.31 3.91
C ALA A 126 -1.38 14.47 5.04
N GLU A 127 -2.72 14.37 5.03
CA GLU A 127 -3.49 13.54 5.97
C GLU A 127 -3.43 12.03 5.66
N GLY A 128 -2.81 11.64 4.54
CA GLY A 128 -2.61 10.24 4.16
C GLY A 128 -3.84 9.58 3.53
N PHE A 129 -4.74 10.37 2.95
CA PHE A 129 -5.80 9.89 2.09
C PHE A 129 -5.29 9.76 0.65
N ARG A 130 -5.79 8.75 -0.06
CA ARG A 130 -5.57 8.60 -1.50
C ARG A 130 -6.72 9.27 -2.24
N VAL A 131 -6.42 10.19 -3.15
CA VAL A 131 -7.46 10.80 -3.99
C VAL A 131 -8.05 9.76 -4.96
N VAL A 132 -9.36 9.56 -4.88
CA VAL A 132 -10.12 8.62 -5.73
C VAL A 132 -10.90 9.33 -6.83
N SER A 133 -11.28 10.60 -6.62
CA SER A 133 -11.97 11.42 -7.62
C SER A 133 -11.67 12.90 -7.42
N ARG A 134 -11.75 13.67 -8.50
CA ARG A 134 -11.90 15.13 -8.43
C ARG A 134 -13.30 15.50 -7.98
N GLY A 135 -13.44 16.64 -7.32
CA GLY A 135 -14.67 17.06 -6.67
C GLY A 135 -14.95 16.29 -5.38
N GLU A 136 -16.06 16.65 -4.74
CA GLU A 136 -16.48 16.09 -3.46
C GLU A 136 -16.93 14.61 -3.58
N CYS A 137 -16.89 13.88 -2.47
CA CYS A 137 -17.34 12.49 -2.44
C CYS A 137 -18.86 12.38 -2.66
N ARG A 138 -19.28 11.67 -3.72
CA ARG A 138 -20.70 11.37 -3.99
C ARG A 138 -21.21 10.28 -3.04
N GLY A 139 -22.30 10.54 -2.32
CA GLY A 139 -22.99 9.54 -1.51
C GLY A 139 -22.33 9.17 -0.18
N ALA A 140 -21.18 9.76 0.16
CA ALA A 140 -20.66 9.69 1.51
C ALA A 140 -21.36 10.77 2.35
N GLY A 141 -22.28 10.36 3.22
CA GLY A 141 -22.69 11.15 4.38
C GLY A 141 -21.52 11.30 5.37
N GLY A 142 -20.39 11.81 4.89
CA GLY A 142 -19.15 12.01 5.64
C GLY A 142 -19.30 13.23 6.53
N ILE A 143 -19.31 12.96 7.83
CA ILE A 143 -19.29 13.93 8.90
C ILE A 143 -17.95 14.67 8.83
N GLY A 144 -17.94 15.89 8.26
CA GLY A 144 -16.75 16.71 8.25
C GLY A 144 -16.79 17.82 7.20
N GLY A 145 -17.32 18.98 7.57
CA GLY A 145 -17.16 20.23 6.83
C GLY A 145 -18.47 20.82 6.33
N GLY A 146 -19.17 21.55 7.21
CA GLY A 146 -20.33 22.36 6.84
C GLY A 146 -21.64 21.63 7.04
N GLY A 147 -22.12 21.58 8.29
CA GLY A 147 -23.53 21.45 8.61
C GLY A 147 -24.31 22.68 8.15
N GLY A 148 -24.21 23.02 6.87
CA GLY A 148 -25.22 23.80 6.19
C GLY A 148 -26.47 22.95 6.24
N ARG A 149 -27.28 23.14 7.30
CA ARG A 149 -28.73 23.09 7.18
C ARG A 149 -29.00 23.63 5.77
N PRO A 150 -29.53 22.83 4.82
CA PRO A 150 -29.89 23.39 3.52
C PRO A 150 -30.63 24.68 3.83
N PRO A 151 -30.24 25.82 3.23
CA PRO A 151 -30.71 27.13 3.66
C PRO A 151 -32.18 26.96 3.92
N ALA A 152 -32.61 27.17 5.17
CA ALA A 152 -33.98 26.87 5.57
C ALA A 152 -34.84 27.55 4.53
N MET A 153 -35.38 26.76 3.58
CA MET A 153 -36.02 27.33 2.41
C MET A 153 -37.10 28.20 3.01
N ALA A 154 -37.01 29.50 2.75
CA ALA A 154 -37.89 30.47 3.37
C ALA A 154 -39.26 30.22 2.75
N CYS A 155 -40.02 29.34 3.38
CA CYS A 155 -41.36 29.03 2.95
C CYS A 155 -42.24 30.21 3.31
N THR A 156 -43.13 30.56 2.39
CA THR A 156 -44.21 31.49 2.69
C THR A 156 -45.06 30.91 3.81
N ARG A 157 -45.68 31.77 4.61
CA ARG A 157 -46.66 31.38 5.65
C ARG A 157 -48.03 31.03 5.05
N GLU A 158 -48.07 30.71 3.76
CA GLU A 158 -49.28 30.33 3.07
C GLU A 158 -49.73 28.95 3.54
N TYR A 159 -51.00 28.83 3.90
CA TYR A 159 -51.59 27.57 4.32
C TYR A 159 -52.30 26.91 3.12
N ALA A 160 -51.63 25.91 2.57
CA ALA A 160 -52.09 25.09 1.44
C ALA A 160 -51.72 23.62 1.73
N PRO A 161 -52.47 22.94 2.62
CA PRO A 161 -52.00 21.72 3.26
C PRO A 161 -51.74 20.59 2.26
N VAL A 162 -50.71 19.80 2.53
CA VAL A 162 -50.36 18.62 1.73
C VAL A 162 -50.13 17.42 2.62
N CYS A 163 -50.53 16.25 2.13
CA CYS A 163 -50.22 14.98 2.75
C CYS A 163 -48.93 14.47 2.14
N ALA A 164 -47.92 14.23 2.97
CA ALA A 164 -46.62 13.81 2.50
C ALA A 164 -46.07 12.64 3.32
N ARG A 165 -45.25 11.81 2.69
CA ARG A 165 -44.69 10.58 3.26
C ARG A 165 -43.16 10.61 3.23
N ARG A 166 -42.53 10.16 4.31
CA ARG A 166 -41.09 9.90 4.37
C ARG A 166 -40.85 8.55 5.04
N GLY A 167 -40.40 7.56 4.26
CA GLY A 167 -40.35 6.17 4.71
C GLY A 167 -41.76 5.67 5.06
N GLY A 168 -41.93 5.11 6.26
CA GLY A 168 -43.22 4.64 6.77
C GLY A 168 -44.09 5.71 7.46
N HIS A 169 -43.60 6.95 7.59
CA HIS A 169 -44.33 8.02 8.29
C HIS A 169 -45.06 8.92 7.30
N VAL A 170 -46.36 9.12 7.55
CA VAL A 170 -47.24 10.00 6.80
C VAL A 170 -47.62 11.16 7.72
N ARG A 171 -47.51 12.40 7.23
CA ARG A 171 -47.90 13.59 7.99
C ARG A 171 -48.43 14.71 7.09
N THR A 172 -49.33 15.50 7.66
CA THR A 172 -49.82 16.74 7.05
C THR A 172 -48.81 17.86 7.28
N PHE A 173 -48.59 18.67 6.25
CA PHE A 173 -47.78 19.89 6.30
C PHE A 173 -48.63 21.12 5.98
N GLY A 174 -48.21 22.29 6.48
CA GLY A 174 -48.90 23.56 6.21
C GLY A 174 -48.87 23.94 4.74
N ASN A 175 -47.78 23.62 4.03
CA ASN A 175 -47.68 23.75 2.58
C ASN A 175 -46.63 22.79 1.97
N ALA A 176 -46.59 22.77 0.63
CA ALA A 176 -45.64 21.96 -0.14
C ALA A 176 -44.16 22.29 0.17
N CYS A 177 -43.83 23.58 0.33
CA CYS A 177 -42.48 24.01 0.66
C CYS A 177 -42.01 23.45 2.00
N GLU A 178 -42.86 23.46 3.04
CA GLU A 178 -42.56 22.85 4.33
C GLU A 178 -42.38 21.32 4.22
N ALA A 179 -43.16 20.66 3.37
CA ALA A 179 -43.04 19.23 3.12
C ALA A 179 -41.70 18.84 2.49
N GLU A 180 -41.33 19.54 1.42
CA GLU A 180 -40.12 19.28 0.65
C GLU A 180 -38.85 19.67 1.42
N SER A 181 -38.85 20.81 2.11
CA SER A 181 -37.73 21.25 2.95
C SER A 181 -37.44 20.26 4.09
N ALA A 182 -38.48 19.59 4.59
CA ALA A 182 -38.34 18.51 5.56
C ALA A 182 -38.11 17.12 4.96
N ARG A 183 -37.91 17.02 3.64
CA ARG A 183 -37.62 15.79 2.87
C ARG A 183 -38.75 14.77 2.88
N TYR A 184 -40.00 15.22 2.86
CA TYR A 184 -41.16 14.38 2.64
C TYR A 184 -41.60 14.45 1.17
N GLN A 185 -42.09 13.33 0.63
CA GLN A 185 -42.67 13.25 -0.71
C GLN A 185 -44.18 13.47 -0.63
N ILE A 186 -44.69 14.43 -1.39
CA ILE A 186 -46.14 14.73 -1.42
C ILE A 186 -46.87 13.57 -2.08
N VAL A 187 -47.82 12.97 -1.35
CA VAL A 187 -48.65 11.84 -1.79
C VAL A 187 -50.09 12.26 -2.08
N GLY A 188 -50.53 13.40 -1.55
CA GLY A 188 -51.88 13.91 -1.75
C GLY A 188 -52.00 15.41 -1.45
N ARG A 189 -53.00 16.04 -2.08
CA ARG A 189 -53.41 17.42 -1.77
C ARG A 189 -54.34 17.40 -0.56
N GLY A 190 -54.19 18.39 0.33
CA GLY A 190 -54.93 18.46 1.58
C GLY A 190 -54.29 17.63 2.69
N GLU A 191 -54.98 17.51 3.81
CA GLU A 191 -54.51 16.78 4.98
C GLU A 191 -54.54 15.26 4.77
N CYS A 192 -53.66 14.54 5.45
CA CYS A 192 -53.71 13.09 5.47
C CYS A 192 -54.98 12.60 6.17
N ARG A 193 -55.71 11.67 5.53
CA ARG A 193 -56.93 11.05 6.03
C ARG A 193 -56.86 9.54 5.85
#